data_AF-A0A5C5W6Z3-F1
#
_entry.id   AF-A0A5C5W6Z3-F1
#
_cell.length_a   1.000
_cell.length_b   1.000
_cell.length_c   1.000
_cell.angle_alpha   90.00
_cell.angle_beta   90.00
_cell.angle_gamma   90.00
#
_symmetry.space_group_name_H-M   'P 1'
#
loop_
_entity.id
_entity.type
_entity.pdbx_description
1 polymer ?
#
loop_
_entity_poly.entity_id
_entity_poly.type
_entity_poly.pdbx_seq_one_letter_code
_entity_poly.pdbx_strand_id
1 'polypeptide(L)'
;MTRVIATCLAAAALAGCNSAEGRRRALQSSDPVQRARAVVQVAEARDLEAVHKLVDLLEDPDRAVRMYAALALRDLCDQDFGYRYYASPAERAVAVERWREALRNAEVVVHGRRPPPPDDSPGPADGGGAAQALSQREIDSP
;
A
#
# COMPACT_ATOMS: atom_id res chain seq x y z
N MET A 1 1.58 36.69 46.89
CA MET A 1 0.30 35.95 46.96
C MET A 1 -0.57 36.56 45.87
N THR A 2 -0.96 35.94 44.74
CA THR A 2 -1.17 34.53 44.37
C THR A 2 -1.06 34.44 42.84
N ARG A 3 -0.37 33.43 42.29
CA ARG A 3 -0.28 33.14 40.85
C ARG A 3 -1.61 32.51 40.39
N VAL A 4 -2.22 33.04 39.33
CA VAL A 4 -3.31 32.33 38.62
C VAL A 4 -2.74 31.84 37.29
N ILE A 5 -2.21 30.62 37.31
CA ILE A 5 -1.95 29.81 36.12
C ILE A 5 -3.16 28.89 36.00
N ALA A 6 -4.05 29.12 35.04
CA ALA A 6 -5.07 28.15 34.68
C ALA A 6 -5.79 28.57 33.39
N THR A 7 -5.30 28.11 32.24
CA THR A 7 -6.23 27.48 31.28
C THR A 7 -5.45 26.48 30.43
N CYS A 8 -5.65 25.20 30.75
CA CYS A 8 -5.21 24.07 29.95
C CYS A 8 -5.85 24.15 28.57
N LEU A 9 -5.07 24.48 27.54
CA LEU A 9 -5.45 24.24 26.16
C LEU A 9 -5.33 22.73 25.88
N ALA A 10 -6.42 22.01 26.08
CA ALA A 10 -6.52 20.61 25.69
C ALA A 10 -7.81 20.41 24.87
N ALA A 11 -7.66 20.30 23.55
CA ALA A 11 -8.39 19.38 22.66
C ALA A 11 -8.20 19.79 21.19
N ALA A 12 -7.07 19.43 20.59
CA ALA A 12 -6.89 19.43 19.13
C ALA A 12 -6.22 18.12 18.73
N ALA A 13 -6.92 16.99 18.86
CA ALA A 13 -6.30 15.67 18.67
C ALA A 13 -7.15 14.62 17.92
N LEU A 14 -8.18 14.99 17.15
CA LEU A 14 -9.00 13.98 16.44
C LEU A 14 -9.20 14.19 14.93
N ALA A 15 -8.62 15.24 14.31
CA ALA A 15 -8.76 15.45 12.86
C ALA A 15 -7.53 15.02 12.03
N GLY A 16 -6.48 14.49 12.66
CA GLY A 16 -5.17 14.33 12.03
C GLY A 16 -4.92 13.02 11.28
N CYS A 17 -5.59 11.92 11.60
CA CYS A 17 -5.14 10.60 11.11
C CYS A 17 -5.57 10.25 9.67
N ASN A 18 -6.48 11.01 9.05
CA ASN A 18 -7.00 10.69 7.71
C ASN A 18 -6.68 11.74 6.64
N SER A 19 -5.96 12.81 6.99
CA SER A 19 -5.51 13.80 6.00
C SER A 19 -4.25 13.29 5.26
N ALA A 20 -4.00 13.81 4.04
CA ALA A 20 -2.79 13.50 3.31
C ALA A 20 -1.52 13.81 4.13
N GLU A 21 -1.47 15.00 4.74
CA GLU A 21 -0.38 15.39 5.63
C GLU A 21 -0.24 14.49 6.86
N GLY A 22 -1.36 14.09 7.46
CA GLY A 22 -1.36 13.22 8.63
C GLY A 22 -0.72 11.88 8.35
N ARG A 23 -1.07 11.29 7.20
CA ARG A 23 -0.47 10.02 6.75
C ARG A 23 1.00 10.17 6.43
N ARG A 24 1.40 11.25 5.75
CA ARG A 24 2.83 11.54 5.50
C ARG A 24 3.63 11.75 6.78
N ARG A 25 3.05 12.42 7.79
CA ARG A 25 3.66 12.52 9.13
C ARG A 25 3.80 11.15 9.79
N ALA A 26 2.79 10.29 9.67
CA ALA A 26 2.82 8.95 10.26
C ALA A 26 3.89 8.02 9.65
N LEU A 27 4.39 8.29 8.43
CA LEU A 27 5.58 7.61 7.86
C LEU A 27 6.85 7.80 8.71
N GLN A 28 6.89 8.78 9.61
CA GLN A 28 8.00 9.07 10.52
C GLN A 28 7.72 8.62 11.96
N SER A 29 6.62 7.90 12.22
CA SER A 29 6.29 7.42 13.56
C SER A 29 7.42 6.58 14.15
N SER A 30 7.66 6.68 15.46
CA SER A 30 8.59 5.80 16.16
C SER A 30 8.11 4.35 16.17
N ASP A 31 6.79 4.14 16.08
CA ASP A 31 6.16 2.82 16.04
C ASP A 31 6.19 2.24 14.61
N PRO A 32 6.87 1.11 14.37
CA PRO A 32 6.94 0.48 13.05
C PRO A 32 5.56 0.06 12.52
N VAL A 33 4.61 -0.31 13.39
CA VAL A 33 3.24 -0.68 12.96
C VAL A 33 2.53 0.53 12.38
N GLN A 34 2.67 1.70 13.02
CA GLN A 34 2.12 2.95 12.51
C GLN A 34 2.78 3.39 11.21
N ARG A 35 4.11 3.23 11.07
CA ARG A 35 4.79 3.49 9.79
C ARG A 35 4.29 2.59 8.67
N ALA A 36 4.21 1.27 8.90
CA ALA A 36 3.69 0.32 7.93
C ALA A 36 2.25 0.64 7.52
N ARG A 37 1.39 0.98 8.48
CA ARG A 37 0.01 1.42 8.20
C ARG A 37 0.00 2.70 7.35
N ALA A 38 0.84 3.67 7.67
CA ALA A 38 0.94 4.91 6.90
C ALA A 38 1.38 4.65 5.46
N VAL A 39 2.34 3.73 5.24
CA VAL A 39 2.78 3.30 3.90
C VAL A 39 1.60 2.77 3.08
N VAL A 40 0.79 1.89 3.67
CA VAL A 40 -0.40 1.34 3.00
C VAL A 40 -1.37 2.47 2.63
N GLN A 41 -1.66 3.37 3.56
CA GLN A 41 -2.62 4.44 3.31
C GLN A 41 -2.15 5.44 2.24
N VAL A 42 -0.86 5.78 2.18
CA VAL A 42 -0.34 6.67 1.11
C VAL A 42 -0.38 5.99 -0.25
N ALA A 43 -0.14 4.66 -0.32
CA ALA A 43 -0.27 3.89 -1.55
C ALA A 43 -1.73 3.84 -2.03
N GLU A 44 -2.67 3.49 -1.15
CA GLU A 44 -4.11 3.42 -1.43
C GLU A 44 -4.67 4.74 -1.96
N ALA A 45 -4.20 5.87 -1.40
CA ALA A 45 -4.62 7.18 -1.88
C ALA A 45 -3.79 7.74 -3.03
N ARG A 46 -2.84 6.97 -3.56
CA ARG A 46 -1.96 7.38 -4.66
C ARG A 46 -1.24 8.71 -4.37
N ASP A 47 -0.77 8.87 -3.13
CA ASP A 47 -0.07 10.08 -2.70
C ASP A 47 1.37 10.10 -3.25
N LEU A 48 1.53 10.70 -4.42
CA LEU A 48 2.81 10.75 -5.14
C LEU A 48 3.85 11.61 -4.41
N GLU A 49 3.41 12.54 -3.55
CA GLU A 49 4.32 13.34 -2.73
C GLU A 49 5.04 12.48 -1.68
N ALA A 50 4.51 11.29 -1.37
CA ALA A 50 5.13 10.34 -0.44
C ALA A 50 6.29 9.53 -1.05
N VAL A 51 6.47 9.54 -2.38
CA VAL A 51 7.44 8.64 -3.07
C VAL A 51 8.86 8.78 -2.51
N HIS A 52 9.36 10.00 -2.31
CA HIS A 52 10.68 10.23 -1.72
C HIS A 52 10.80 9.58 -0.33
N LYS A 53 9.75 9.72 0.50
CA LYS A 53 9.75 9.14 1.84
C LYS A 53 9.63 7.62 1.81
N LEU A 54 8.90 7.06 0.86
CA LEU A 54 8.81 5.62 0.66
C LEU A 54 10.16 5.02 0.25
N VAL A 55 10.96 5.72 -0.57
CA VAL A 55 12.34 5.31 -0.88
C VAL A 55 13.21 5.27 0.37
N ASP A 56 13.11 6.25 1.28
CA ASP A 56 13.83 6.19 2.55
C ASP A 56 13.43 4.98 3.41
N LEU A 57 12.14 4.62 3.41
CA LEU A 57 11.62 3.48 4.17
C LEU A 57 12.07 2.11 3.62
N LEU A 58 12.70 2.06 2.45
CA LEU A 58 13.42 0.86 2.01
C LEU A 58 14.64 0.56 2.90
N GLU A 59 15.15 1.54 3.64
CA GLU A 59 16.25 1.35 4.59
C GLU A 59 15.77 1.18 6.04
N ASP A 60 14.45 1.12 6.26
CA ASP A 60 13.88 1.01 7.61
C ASP A 60 14.42 -0.22 8.35
N PRO A 61 14.74 -0.13 9.66
CA PRO A 61 15.20 -1.27 10.45
C PRO A 61 14.16 -2.40 10.49
N ASP A 62 12.87 -2.07 10.47
CA ASP A 62 11.79 -3.04 10.51
C ASP A 62 11.56 -3.69 9.14
N ARG A 63 11.53 -5.03 9.12
CA ARG A 63 11.39 -5.82 7.88
C ARG A 63 10.02 -5.63 7.23
N ALA A 64 8.95 -5.48 8.01
CA ALA A 64 7.61 -5.29 7.47
C ALA A 64 7.48 -3.91 6.83
N VAL A 65 8.03 -2.85 7.46
CA VAL A 65 8.05 -1.51 6.87
C VAL A 65 8.77 -1.51 5.51
N ARG A 66 9.95 -2.15 5.41
CA ARG A 66 10.67 -2.29 4.12
C ARG A 66 9.85 -3.01 3.05
N MET A 67 9.14 -4.07 3.44
CA MET A 67 8.29 -4.84 2.53
C MET A 67 7.15 -3.98 1.99
N TYR A 68 6.42 -3.29 2.87
CA TYR A 68 5.31 -2.43 2.46
C TYR A 68 5.79 -1.24 1.62
N ALA A 69 6.94 -0.64 1.94
CA ALA A 69 7.50 0.45 1.15
C ALA A 69 7.82 0.02 -0.28
N ALA A 70 8.43 -1.16 -0.45
CA ALA A 70 8.71 -1.72 -1.78
C ALA A 70 7.44 -2.00 -2.58
N LEU A 71 6.39 -2.55 -1.92
CA LEU A 71 5.10 -2.80 -2.57
C LEU A 71 4.41 -1.50 -2.98
N ALA A 72 4.44 -0.48 -2.12
CA ALA A 72 3.86 0.83 -2.39
C ALA A 72 4.56 1.51 -3.58
N LEU A 73 5.90 1.51 -3.61
CA LEU A 73 6.66 2.08 -4.72
C LEU A 73 6.36 1.38 -6.05
N ARG A 74 6.27 0.04 -6.05
CA ARG A 74 5.89 -0.72 -7.24
C ARG A 74 4.48 -0.38 -7.70
N ASP A 75 3.53 -0.22 -6.78
CA ASP A 75 2.16 0.16 -7.15
C ASP A 75 2.08 1.59 -7.72
N LEU A 76 2.79 2.54 -7.11
CA LEU A 76 2.75 3.95 -7.51
C LEU A 76 3.53 4.23 -8.80
N CYS A 77 4.66 3.53 -9.01
CA CYS A 77 5.64 3.86 -10.05
C CYS A 77 5.84 2.74 -11.08
N ASP A 78 5.15 1.60 -10.93
CA ASP A 78 5.32 0.39 -11.77
C ASP A 78 6.78 -0.04 -11.93
N GLN A 79 7.58 0.18 -10.89
CA GLN A 79 9.03 -0.02 -10.89
C GLN A 79 9.49 -0.55 -9.52
N ASP A 80 10.52 -1.40 -9.50
CA ASP A 80 11.11 -1.96 -8.28
C ASP A 80 12.64 -1.76 -8.16
N PHE A 81 13.33 -1.40 -9.25
CA PHE A 81 14.80 -1.30 -9.36
C PHE A 81 15.57 -2.53 -8.80
N GLY A 82 14.94 -3.70 -8.83
CA GLY A 82 15.48 -4.96 -8.32
C GLY A 82 15.53 -5.06 -6.80
N TYR A 83 14.79 -4.21 -6.07
CA TYR A 83 14.81 -4.18 -4.62
C TYR A 83 14.23 -5.46 -3.99
N ARG A 84 14.95 -6.03 -3.01
CA ARG A 84 14.50 -7.19 -2.21
C ARG A 84 14.58 -6.87 -0.72
N TYR A 85 13.42 -6.79 -0.06
CA TYR A 85 13.33 -6.37 1.35
C TYR A 85 14.04 -7.29 2.36
N TYR A 86 14.28 -8.55 1.99
CA TYR A 86 14.99 -9.56 2.78
C TYR A 86 16.47 -9.73 2.40
N ALA A 87 16.95 -9.04 1.37
CA ALA A 87 18.37 -9.09 0.99
C ALA A 87 19.27 -8.45 2.06
N SER A 88 20.57 -8.65 1.95
CA SER A 88 21.54 -8.05 2.88
C SER A 88 21.47 -6.50 2.82
N PRO A 89 21.87 -5.79 3.89
CA PRO A 89 21.86 -4.32 3.88
C PRO A 89 22.61 -3.70 2.70
N ALA A 90 23.75 -4.28 2.31
CA ALA A 90 24.54 -3.80 1.19
C ALA A 90 23.81 -3.93 -0.15
N GLU A 91 23.17 -5.09 -0.41
CA GLU A 91 22.39 -5.31 -1.64
C GLU A 91 21.18 -4.38 -1.71
N ARG A 92 20.50 -4.15 -0.58
CA ARG A 92 19.38 -3.20 -0.50
C ARG A 92 19.82 -1.78 -0.81
N ALA A 93 20.97 -1.34 -0.29
CA ALA A 93 21.51 -0.01 -0.52
C ALA A 93 21.78 0.26 -2.01
N VAL A 94 22.24 -0.75 -2.77
CA VAL A 94 22.44 -0.62 -4.23
C VAL A 94 21.12 -0.31 -4.94
N ALA A 95 20.04 -1.01 -4.60
CA ALA A 95 18.73 -0.75 -5.19
C ALA A 95 18.13 0.60 -4.72
N VAL A 96 18.38 1.01 -3.47
CA VAL A 96 17.98 2.34 -2.96
C VAL A 96 18.71 3.46 -3.72
N GLU A 97 19.99 3.29 -4.05
CA GLU A 97 20.71 4.31 -4.82
C GLU A 97 20.15 4.45 -6.24
N ARG A 98 19.76 3.34 -6.88
CA ARG A 98 19.07 3.38 -8.18
C ARG A 98 17.74 4.15 -8.09
N TRP A 99 16.96 3.92 -7.03
CA TRP A 99 15.75 4.69 -6.76
C TRP A 99 16.05 6.19 -6.64
N ARG A 100 17.07 6.56 -5.85
CA ARG A 100 17.46 7.96 -5.65
C ARG A 100 17.98 8.60 -6.94
N GLU A 101 18.76 7.88 -7.73
CA GLU A 101 19.25 8.31 -9.03
C GLU A 101 18.10 8.56 -10.00
N ALA A 102 17.16 7.62 -10.11
CA ALA A 102 15.99 7.77 -10.97
C ALA A 102 15.12 8.98 -10.56
N LEU A 103 14.97 9.24 -9.25
CA LEU A 103 14.26 10.43 -8.77
C LEU A 103 15.00 11.73 -9.11
N ARG A 104 16.34 11.75 -9.02
CA ARG A 104 17.16 12.90 -9.43
C ARG A 104 17.07 13.17 -10.94
N ASN A 105 16.99 12.11 -11.74
CA ASN A 105 16.91 12.19 -13.19
C ASN A 105 15.47 12.35 -13.73
N ALA A 106 14.47 12.37 -12.84
CA ALA A 106 13.04 12.36 -13.18
C ALA A 106 12.62 11.17 -14.08
N GLU A 107 13.31 10.04 -13.96
CA GLU A 107 13.06 8.80 -14.71
C GLU A 107 11.96 7.92 -14.09
N VAL A 108 11.52 8.25 -12.86
CA VAL A 108 10.40 7.56 -12.22
C VAL A 108 9.10 8.04 -12.87
N VAL A 109 8.56 7.21 -13.77
CA VAL A 109 7.25 7.44 -14.36
C VAL A 109 6.18 7.08 -13.34
N VAL A 110 5.53 8.10 -12.79
CA VAL A 110 4.47 7.92 -11.81
C VAL A 110 3.14 7.79 -12.53
N HIS A 111 2.60 6.58 -12.59
CA HIS A 111 1.35 6.34 -13.30
C HIS A 111 0.14 6.76 -12.45
N GLY A 112 -0.57 7.80 -12.89
CA GLY A 112 -1.90 8.12 -12.40
C GLY A 112 -2.90 7.05 -12.85
N ARG A 113 -3.45 6.29 -11.89
CA ARG A 113 -4.48 5.25 -12.02
C ARG A 113 -4.10 4.05 -12.92
N ARG A 114 -3.73 2.93 -12.28
CA ARG A 114 -3.95 1.58 -12.84
C ARG A 114 -5.39 1.15 -12.49
N PRO A 115 -6.25 0.76 -13.45
CA PRO A 115 -7.53 0.15 -13.12
C PRO A 115 -7.30 -1.12 -12.29
N PRO A 116 -8.20 -1.47 -11.35
CA PRO A 116 -8.07 -2.71 -10.60
C PRO A 116 -7.87 -3.87 -11.60
N PRO A 117 -7.00 -4.86 -11.28
CA PRO A 117 -6.91 -6.05 -12.12
C PRO A 117 -8.33 -6.61 -12.31
N PRO A 118 -8.68 -7.11 -13.51
CA PRO A 118 -9.95 -7.80 -13.69
C PRO A 118 -10.05 -8.89 -12.62
N ASP A 119 -11.23 -9.02 -12.03
CA ASP A 119 -11.50 -10.07 -11.05
C ASP A 119 -11.43 -11.42 -11.76
N ASP A 120 -10.24 -12.04 -11.76
CA ASP A 120 -10.01 -13.40 -12.25
C ASP A 120 -10.38 -14.46 -11.19
N SER A 121 -11.00 -14.05 -10.07
CA SER A 121 -11.65 -15.01 -9.19
C SER A 121 -12.76 -15.67 -10.00
N PRO A 122 -12.78 -17.01 -10.14
CA PRO A 122 -13.99 -17.66 -10.62
C PRO A 122 -15.11 -17.21 -9.69
N GLY A 123 -16.08 -16.45 -10.23
CA GLY A 123 -17.28 -16.08 -9.52
C GLY A 123 -17.86 -17.31 -8.84
N PRO A 124 -18.56 -17.16 -7.69
CA PRO A 124 -19.13 -18.30 -6.99
C PRO A 124 -19.85 -19.17 -8.02
N ALA A 125 -19.37 -20.40 -8.18
CA ALA A 125 -19.94 -21.35 -9.11
C ALA A 125 -21.43 -21.43 -8.77
N ASP A 126 -22.27 -20.84 -9.62
CA ASP A 126 -23.71 -20.96 -9.52
C ASP A 126 -24.02 -22.44 -9.63
N GLY A 127 -24.17 -23.09 -8.48
CA GLY A 127 -24.52 -24.49 -8.31
C GLY A 127 -25.98 -24.74 -8.68
N GLY A 128 -26.39 -24.31 -9.87
CA GLY A 128 -27.76 -24.36 -10.34
C GLY A 128 -27.83 -24.80 -11.79
N GLY A 129 -27.79 -26.12 -12.04
CA GLY A 129 -28.15 -26.64 -13.36
C GLY A 129 -27.61 -28.02 -13.72
N ALA A 130 -28.01 -29.08 -12.99
CA ALA A 130 -27.79 -30.45 -13.47
C ALA A 130 -28.78 -31.49 -12.92
N ALA A 131 -30.03 -31.15 -12.63
CA ALA A 131 -30.99 -32.10 -12.03
C ALA A 131 -32.27 -32.40 -12.83
N GLN A 132 -32.38 -31.99 -14.10
CA GLN A 132 -33.58 -32.33 -14.89
C GLN A 132 -33.23 -32.65 -16.34
N ALA A 133 -32.76 -33.87 -16.60
CA ALA A 133 -32.68 -34.42 -17.96
C ALA A 133 -32.64 -35.95 -18.01
N LEU A 134 -33.49 -36.67 -17.24
CA LEU A 134 -33.59 -38.13 -17.32
C LEU A 134 -35.01 -38.73 -17.23
N SER A 135 -36.08 -38.02 -17.60
CA SER A 135 -37.45 -38.58 -17.41
C SER A 135 -38.38 -38.64 -18.65
N GLN A 136 -37.92 -38.40 -19.89
CA GLN A 136 -38.84 -38.37 -21.05
C GLN A 136 -38.40 -39.17 -22.29
N ARG A 137 -37.78 -40.34 -22.12
CA ARG A 137 -37.51 -41.25 -23.25
C ARG A 137 -38.02 -42.68 -23.04
N GLU A 138 -39.22 -42.83 -22.47
CA GLU A 138 -39.86 -44.16 -22.36
C GLU A 138 -41.34 -44.19 -22.76
N ILE A 139 -41.81 -43.26 -23.61
CA ILE A 139 -43.14 -43.37 -24.20
C ILE A 139 -43.09 -42.79 -25.60
N ASP A 140 -42.61 -43.57 -26.58
CA ASP A 140 -43.26 -43.75 -27.89
C ASP A 140 -42.41 -44.69 -28.77
N SER A 141 -42.87 -45.93 -28.97
CA SER A 141 -42.68 -46.66 -30.24
C SER A 141 -43.58 -47.92 -30.26
N PRO A 142 -44.11 -48.30 -31.44
CA PRO A 142 -45.36 -49.06 -31.60
C PRO A 142 -45.28 -50.57 -31.35
#